data_AF-A0A177B454-F1
#
_entry.id   AF-A0A177B454-F1
#
_cell.length_a   1.000
_cell.length_b   1.000
_cell.length_c   1.000
_cell.angle_alpha   90.00
_cell.angle_beta   90.00
_cell.angle_gamma   90.00
#
_symmetry.space_group_name_H-M   'P 1'
#
loop_
_entity.id
_entity.type
_entity.pdbx_description
1 polymer ?
#
loop_
_entity_poly.entity_id
_entity_poly.type
_entity_poly.pdbx_seq_one_letter_code
_entity_poly.pdbx_strand_id
1 'polypeptide(L)'
;MHSYFKWYKFSQFSENSNIGIPYEDREANDALIFGFTASWFIELFEQNIKNPIYHQKEKIDMSISSTSNSLNNNITNNHLNINDIKYIVAHYHEWQAGLGVLYMRINKVNVATIFTTHATLLGRYLCASGKTDFYNNMDKYNLDYEAGQRNIYHRYCIERVSAHCAHVLTTVSEITALEVKHLLKREPDVITPNGLSIKRFEVAHEFQIQHSMYKEKIHEFVKGHFYGHYDFNLNKTLYFFSAGRNEFSNKGVDIFIESLARLNYMMQ
;
A
#
# COMPACT_ATOMS: atom_id res chain seq x y z
N MET A 1 -15.26 18.74 27.63
CA MET A 1 -14.25 19.63 27.00
C MET A 1 -13.32 18.89 26.05
N HIS A 2 -12.68 17.79 26.49
CA HIS A 2 -11.71 17.06 25.67
C HIS A 2 -12.29 16.46 24.38
N SER A 3 -13.49 15.88 24.40
CA SER A 3 -14.18 15.33 23.21
C SER A 3 -14.57 16.40 22.19
N TYR A 4 -15.02 17.56 22.66
CA TYR A 4 -15.40 18.70 21.81
C TYR A 4 -14.22 19.26 21.02
N PHE A 5 -13.04 19.32 21.65
CA PHE A 5 -11.80 19.73 20.98
C PHE A 5 -11.38 18.75 19.88
N LYS A 6 -11.57 17.44 20.08
CA LYS A 6 -11.27 16.42 19.05
C LYS A 6 -12.15 16.63 17.80
N TRP A 7 -13.45 16.79 18.01
CA TRP A 7 -14.40 17.00 16.92
C TRP A 7 -14.19 18.32 16.17
N TYR A 8 -13.82 19.39 16.90
CA TYR A 8 -13.48 20.67 16.29
C TYR A 8 -12.24 20.56 15.38
N LYS A 9 -11.15 19.95 15.88
CA LYS A 9 -9.94 19.69 15.07
C LYS A 9 -10.25 18.83 13.84
N PHE A 10 -11.13 17.84 13.97
CA PHE A 10 -11.55 16.99 12.87
C PHE A 10 -12.35 17.77 11.81
N SER A 11 -13.34 18.56 12.21
CA SER A 11 -14.15 19.39 11.30
C SER A 11 -13.25 20.36 10.52
N GLN A 12 -12.34 21.04 11.23
CA GLN A 12 -11.43 22.00 10.62
C GLN A 12 -10.48 21.33 9.60
N PHE A 13 -9.99 20.11 9.89
CA PHE A 13 -9.19 19.35 8.94
C PHE A 13 -9.99 18.97 7.69
N SER A 14 -11.23 18.50 7.88
CA SER A 14 -12.13 18.15 6.78
C SER A 14 -12.41 19.36 5.89
N GLU A 15 -12.71 20.53 6.48
CA GLU A 15 -12.95 21.78 5.76
C GLU A 15 -11.69 22.26 5.03
N ASN A 16 -10.53 22.26 5.68
CA ASN A 16 -9.27 22.72 5.10
C ASN A 16 -8.76 21.81 3.98
N SER A 17 -9.22 20.56 3.92
CA SER A 17 -8.80 19.62 2.87
C SER A 17 -9.35 19.99 1.49
N ASN A 18 -10.45 20.76 1.40
CA ASN A 18 -11.18 21.05 0.16
C ASN A 18 -11.58 19.81 -0.67
N ILE A 19 -11.62 18.62 -0.07
CA ILE A 19 -12.04 17.38 -0.71
C ILE A 19 -13.42 17.02 -0.15
N GLY A 20 -14.45 17.09 -1.00
CA GLY A 20 -15.79 16.62 -0.65
C GLY A 20 -15.83 15.10 -0.62
N ILE A 21 -16.02 14.50 0.56
CA ILE A 21 -16.17 13.05 0.73
C ILE A 21 -17.67 12.72 0.87
N PRO A 22 -18.25 11.92 -0.04
CA PRO A 22 -19.64 11.49 0.07
C PRO A 22 -19.89 10.65 1.33
N TYR A 23 -21.04 10.80 1.97
CA TYR A 23 -21.39 10.06 3.19
C TYR A 23 -21.53 8.55 2.92
N GLU A 24 -21.95 8.17 1.71
CA GLU A 24 -22.18 6.78 1.33
C GLU A 24 -20.88 5.99 1.13
N ASP A 25 -19.76 6.68 0.87
CA ASP A 25 -18.47 6.04 0.62
C ASP A 25 -17.74 5.69 1.91
N ARG A 26 -18.02 4.52 2.46
CA ARG A 26 -17.39 4.02 3.69
C ARG A 26 -15.86 4.01 3.62
N GLU A 27 -15.28 3.62 2.49
CA GLU A 27 -13.82 3.52 2.35
C GLU A 27 -13.15 4.89 2.44
N ALA A 28 -13.72 5.90 1.78
CA ALA A 28 -13.22 7.26 1.86
C ALA A 28 -13.43 7.88 3.26
N ASN A 29 -14.55 7.56 3.93
CA ASN A 29 -14.80 7.99 5.30
C ASN A 29 -13.83 7.34 6.31
N ASP A 30 -13.56 6.05 6.17
CA ASP A 30 -12.58 5.33 6.99
C ASP A 30 -11.17 5.88 6.76
N ALA A 31 -10.80 6.18 5.51
CA ALA A 31 -9.55 6.85 5.16
C ALA A 31 -9.42 8.23 5.83
N LEU A 32 -10.51 9.01 5.90
CA LEU A 32 -10.53 10.29 6.59
C LEU A 32 -10.30 10.15 8.10
N ILE A 33 -11.02 9.22 8.74
CA ILE A 33 -10.89 8.96 10.17
C ILE A 33 -9.48 8.44 10.49
N PHE A 34 -8.98 7.49 9.71
CA PHE A 34 -7.64 6.93 9.88
C PHE A 34 -6.57 7.99 9.66
N GLY A 35 -6.66 8.75 8.56
CA GLY A 35 -5.72 9.82 8.23
C GLY A 35 -5.65 10.88 9.33
N PHE A 36 -6.78 11.28 9.90
CA PHE A 36 -6.82 12.20 11.04
C PHE A 36 -6.24 11.59 12.31
N THR A 37 -6.69 10.40 12.71
CA THR A 37 -6.31 9.79 14.01
C THR A 37 -4.84 9.41 14.05
N ALA A 38 -4.31 8.78 13.00
CA ALA A 38 -2.89 8.44 12.90
C ALA A 38 -2.01 9.70 12.88
N SER A 39 -2.43 10.74 12.17
CA SER A 39 -1.65 11.97 12.07
C SER A 39 -1.68 12.79 13.35
N TRP A 40 -2.82 12.83 14.04
CA TRP A 40 -2.90 13.48 15.32
C TRP A 40 -2.05 12.74 16.38
N PHE A 41 -1.98 11.41 16.32
CA PHE A 41 -1.05 10.66 17.16
C PHE A 41 0.41 11.06 16.90
N ILE A 42 0.82 11.17 15.63
CA ILE A 42 2.18 11.59 15.26
C ILE A 42 2.45 13.04 15.70
N GLU A 43 1.49 13.96 15.56
CA GLU A 43 1.58 15.33 16.07
C GLU A 43 1.83 15.34 17.59
N LEU A 44 1.05 14.57 18.35
CA LEU A 44 1.21 14.45 19.80
C LEU A 44 2.56 13.85 20.19
N PHE A 45 3.01 12.84 19.45
CA PHE A 45 4.31 12.20 19.66
C PHE A 45 5.45 13.21 19.44
N GLU A 46 5.38 14.01 18.37
CA GLU A 46 6.33 15.07 18.06
C GLU A 46 6.38 16.15 19.15
N GLN A 47 5.21 16.56 19.65
CA GLN A 47 5.10 17.52 20.75
C GLN A 47 5.70 16.99 22.06
N ASN A 48 5.49 15.70 22.36
CA ASN A 48 6.04 15.05 23.55
C ASN A 48 7.57 14.93 23.51
N ILE A 49 8.17 14.72 22.33
CA ILE A 49 9.63 14.73 22.16
C ILE A 49 10.19 16.14 22.43
N LYS A 50 9.54 17.20 21.92
CA LYS A 50 9.99 18.58 22.11
C LYS A 50 9.82 19.09 23.54
N ASN A 51 8.76 18.67 24.22
CA ASN A 51 8.43 19.08 25.57
C ASN A 51 8.29 17.85 26.49
N PRO A 52 9.41 17.33 27.06
CA PRO A 52 9.37 16.20 28.00
C PRO A 52 8.67 16.52 29.35
N ILE A 53 8.02 17.69 29.47
CA ILE A 53 7.38 18.21 30.69
C ILE A 53 6.22 17.32 31.18
N TYR A 54 5.67 16.44 30.34
CA TYR A 54 4.69 15.44 30.80
C TYR A 54 5.29 14.35 31.70
N HIS A 55 6.60 14.10 31.66
CA HIS A 55 7.24 13.14 32.57
C HIS A 55 7.50 13.68 33.99
N GLN A 56 7.39 14.99 34.22
CA GLN A 56 7.57 15.57 35.56
C GLN A 56 6.28 15.58 36.39
N LYS A 57 5.10 15.73 35.77
CA LYS A 57 3.84 15.76 36.53
C LYS A 57 3.48 14.40 37.16
N GLU A 58 3.68 13.30 36.45
CA GLU A 58 3.41 11.95 37.01
C GLU A 58 4.46 11.50 38.05
N LYS A 59 5.71 11.97 37.94
CA LYS A 59 6.74 11.68 38.97
C LYS A 59 6.49 12.42 40.28
N ILE A 60 5.95 13.64 40.23
CA ILE A 60 5.64 14.42 41.43
C ILE A 60 4.47 13.79 42.19
N ASP A 61 3.44 13.28 41.50
CA ASP A 61 2.27 12.65 42.13
C ASP A 61 2.57 11.25 42.74
N MET A 62 3.57 10.52 42.23
CA MET A 62 4.04 9.25 42.82
C MET A 62 5.04 9.41 43.98
N SER A 63 5.74 10.54 44.06
CA SER A 63 6.74 10.80 45.11
C SER A 63 6.13 11.14 46.47
N ILE A 64 4.82 11.41 46.51
CA ILE A 64 4.08 11.74 47.75
C ILE A 64 3.47 10.47 48.39
N SER A 65 3.48 9.30 47.72
CA SER A 65 2.69 8.14 48.14
C SER A 65 3.41 6.80 48.31
N SER A 66 4.75 6.71 48.29
CA SER A 66 5.41 5.44 48.64
C SER A 66 6.75 5.59 49.36
N THR A 67 6.69 5.33 50.66
CA THR A 67 7.81 4.91 51.49
C THR A 67 8.26 3.51 51.04
N SER A 68 9.59 3.32 50.93
CA SER A 68 10.32 2.04 50.94
C SER A 68 9.83 0.89 50.04
N ASN A 69 10.58 0.58 48.98
CA ASN A 69 11.28 -0.71 48.92
C ASN A 69 12.24 -0.77 47.73
N SER A 70 13.52 -0.95 48.04
CA SER A 70 14.58 -1.34 47.13
C SER A 70 14.39 -2.80 46.73
N LEU A 71 14.20 -3.09 45.44
CA LEU A 71 14.41 -4.43 44.87
C LEU A 71 14.73 -4.31 43.37
N ASN A 72 16.02 -4.52 43.06
CA ASN A 72 16.59 -5.14 41.87
C ASN A 72 16.00 -4.81 40.47
N ASN A 73 16.56 -3.76 39.86
CA ASN A 73 16.47 -3.54 38.41
C ASN A 73 17.69 -4.16 37.70
N ASN A 74 17.57 -5.42 37.30
CA ASN A 74 18.45 -6.06 36.30
C ASN A 74 17.60 -6.56 35.13
N ILE A 75 16.90 -5.65 34.46
CA ILE A 75 16.37 -5.86 33.12
C ILE A 75 17.13 -4.87 32.24
N THR A 76 17.99 -5.40 31.36
CA THR A 76 18.69 -4.64 30.33
C THR A 76 17.68 -4.10 29.33
N ASN A 77 17.04 -2.99 29.71
CA ASN A 77 16.17 -2.25 28.85
C ASN A 77 17.02 -1.47 27.85
N ASN A 78 17.13 -1.98 26.62
CA ASN A 78 17.43 -1.17 25.43
C ASN A 78 16.27 -0.18 25.17
N HIS A 79 15.87 0.61 26.17
CA HIS A 79 14.93 1.70 25.97
C HIS A 79 15.70 2.82 25.29
N LEU A 80 15.43 2.99 23.99
CA LEU A 80 15.79 4.21 23.26
C LEU A 80 15.39 5.41 24.12
N ASN A 81 16.37 6.22 24.48
CA ASN A 81 16.11 7.42 25.26
C ASN A 81 15.35 8.40 24.35
N ILE A 82 14.11 8.73 24.71
CA ILE A 82 13.20 9.55 23.88
C ILE A 82 13.86 10.90 23.51
N ASN A 83 14.75 11.40 24.38
CA ASN A 83 15.52 12.63 24.18
C ASN A 83 16.55 12.56 23.03
N ASP A 84 16.88 11.37 22.51
CA ASP A 84 17.83 11.21 21.40
C ASP A 84 17.17 11.28 20.01
N ILE A 85 15.82 11.30 19.95
CA ILE A 85 15.06 11.35 18.69
C ILE A 85 15.10 12.77 18.13
N LYS A 86 15.89 12.99 17.07
CA LYS A 86 16.04 14.31 16.43
C LYS A 86 15.15 14.53 15.20
N TYR A 87 14.82 13.46 14.48
CA TYR A 87 14.07 13.52 13.22
C TYR A 87 13.03 12.40 13.17
N ILE A 88 11.82 12.77 12.75
CA ILE A 88 10.69 11.84 12.61
C ILE A 88 10.34 11.76 11.12
N VAL A 89 10.20 10.53 10.63
CA VAL A 89 9.75 10.25 9.25
C VAL A 89 8.45 9.48 9.33
N ALA A 90 7.42 9.99 8.66
CA ALA A 90 6.13 9.32 8.50
C ALA A 90 5.98 8.85 7.06
N HIS A 91 5.85 7.53 6.89
CA HIS A 91 5.73 6.88 5.59
C HIS A 91 4.32 6.35 5.39
N TYR A 92 3.62 6.89 4.40
CA TYR A 92 2.25 6.56 4.05
C TYR A 92 2.22 5.73 2.77
N HIS A 93 1.48 4.63 2.81
CA HIS A 93 1.27 3.77 1.65
C HIS A 93 -0.18 3.86 1.19
N GLU A 94 -0.37 4.10 -0.11
CA GLU A 94 -1.67 4.22 -0.77
C GLU A 94 -2.54 5.40 -0.33
N TRP A 95 -3.49 5.76 -1.20
CA TRP A 95 -4.36 6.91 -1.01
C TRP A 95 -5.22 6.82 0.25
N GLN A 96 -5.57 5.61 0.74
CA GLN A 96 -6.32 5.44 1.98
C GLN A 96 -5.58 5.98 3.21
N ALA A 97 -4.23 5.94 3.21
CA ALA A 97 -3.41 6.57 4.25
C ALA A 97 -2.99 8.00 3.89
N GLY A 98 -3.22 8.42 2.64
CA GLY A 98 -2.71 9.65 2.05
C GLY A 98 -3.21 10.93 2.72
N LEU A 99 -4.43 10.93 3.27
CA LEU A 99 -4.97 12.08 4.02
C LEU A 99 -4.10 12.45 5.22
N GLY A 100 -3.31 11.52 5.76
CA GLY A 100 -2.35 11.84 6.82
C GLY A 100 -1.20 12.74 6.34
N VAL A 101 -0.76 12.58 5.08
CA VAL A 101 0.24 13.47 4.46
C VAL A 101 -0.29 14.90 4.40
N LEU A 102 -1.55 15.06 3.99
CA LEU A 102 -2.22 16.36 3.93
C LEU A 102 -2.31 17.01 5.31
N TYR A 103 -2.69 16.23 6.33
CA TYR A 103 -2.76 16.70 7.72
C TYR A 103 -1.41 17.26 8.19
N MET A 104 -0.31 16.53 7.95
CA MET A 104 1.03 16.97 8.35
C MET A 104 1.40 18.31 7.72
N ARG A 105 1.05 18.51 6.44
CA ARG A 105 1.35 19.74 5.70
C ARG A 105 0.50 20.93 6.12
N ILE A 106 -0.81 20.74 6.30
CA ILE A 106 -1.73 21.80 6.75
C ILE A 106 -1.35 22.29 8.15
N ASN A 107 -1.10 21.35 9.07
CA ASN A 107 -0.79 21.68 10.46
C ASN A 107 0.70 22.01 10.69
N LYS A 108 1.53 22.00 9.65
CA LYS A 108 2.98 22.30 9.69
C LYS A 108 3.71 21.51 10.78
N VAL A 109 3.36 20.23 10.92
CA VAL A 109 4.00 19.33 11.88
C VAL A 109 5.43 19.07 11.41
N ASN A 110 6.39 19.10 12.34
CA ASN A 110 7.82 18.94 12.03
C ASN A 110 8.19 17.46 11.82
N VAL A 111 7.63 16.87 10.77
CA VAL A 111 7.80 15.46 10.37
C VAL A 111 8.05 15.40 8.88
N ALA A 112 9.08 14.66 8.46
CA ALA A 112 9.32 14.39 7.06
C ALA A 112 8.31 13.34 6.58
N THR A 113 7.69 13.57 5.42
CA THR A 113 6.61 12.72 4.90
C THR A 113 7.02 12.03 3.60
N ILE A 114 6.82 10.72 3.56
CA ILE A 114 7.03 9.90 2.36
C ILE A 114 5.67 9.32 1.95
N PHE A 115 5.34 9.38 0.67
CA PHE A 115 4.16 8.75 0.11
C PHE A 115 4.57 7.72 -0.94
N THR A 116 4.14 6.46 -0.77
CA THR A 116 4.30 5.41 -1.79
C THR A 116 2.93 5.04 -2.34
N THR A 117 2.77 5.16 -3.65
CA THR A 117 1.66 4.54 -4.38
C THR A 117 2.15 3.28 -5.10
N HIS A 118 1.46 2.16 -4.88
CA HIS A 118 1.71 0.88 -5.53
C HIS A 118 0.95 0.76 -6.85
N ALA A 119 -0.14 1.52 -7.00
CA ALA A 119 -0.90 1.64 -8.25
C ALA A 119 -1.70 2.94 -8.26
N THR A 120 -1.95 3.49 -9.45
CA THR A 120 -2.83 4.65 -9.60
C THR A 120 -4.31 4.22 -9.62
N LEU A 121 -5.19 4.97 -8.94
CA LEU A 121 -6.64 4.73 -8.99
C LEU A 121 -7.12 4.76 -10.44
N LEU A 122 -6.91 5.88 -11.14
CA LEU A 122 -7.36 6.05 -12.52
C LEU A 122 -6.79 4.99 -13.47
N GLY A 123 -5.52 4.62 -13.34
CA GLY A 123 -4.89 3.60 -14.19
C GLY A 123 -5.60 2.25 -14.09
N ARG A 124 -5.97 1.83 -12.88
CA ARG A 124 -6.73 0.58 -12.67
C ARG A 124 -8.09 0.59 -13.35
N TYR A 125 -8.82 1.70 -13.25
CA TYR A 125 -10.15 1.81 -13.85
C TYR A 125 -10.11 1.95 -15.38
N LEU A 126 -9.13 2.66 -15.91
CA LEU A 126 -8.93 2.81 -17.36
C LEU A 126 -8.55 1.47 -17.99
N CYS A 127 -7.61 0.73 -17.38
CA CYS A 127 -7.20 -0.59 -17.88
C CYS A 127 -8.33 -1.63 -17.79
N ALA A 128 -9.12 -1.62 -16.71
CA ALA A 128 -10.22 -2.56 -16.53
C ALA A 128 -11.33 -2.43 -17.59
N SER A 129 -11.42 -1.29 -18.28
CA SER A 129 -12.43 -1.07 -19.32
C SER A 129 -12.11 -1.84 -20.63
N GLY A 130 -10.89 -2.36 -20.78
CA GLY A 130 -10.46 -3.29 -21.86
C GLY A 130 -10.49 -2.74 -23.30
N LYS A 131 -11.02 -1.54 -23.51
CA LYS A 131 -11.26 -0.95 -24.85
C LYS A 131 -10.29 0.18 -25.20
N THR A 132 -9.50 0.64 -24.26
CA THR A 132 -8.66 1.82 -24.42
C THR A 132 -7.19 1.43 -24.45
N ASP A 133 -6.50 1.89 -25.48
CA ASP A 133 -5.04 1.86 -25.52
C ASP A 133 -4.49 2.88 -24.51
N PHE A 134 -4.29 2.41 -23.29
CA PHE A 134 -3.98 3.22 -22.12
C PHE A 134 -2.59 3.86 -22.21
N TYR A 135 -1.54 3.04 -22.37
CA TYR A 135 -0.16 3.52 -22.30
C TYR A 135 0.21 4.45 -23.47
N ASN A 136 -0.37 4.27 -24.67
CA ASN A 136 -0.06 5.14 -25.80
C ASN A 136 -0.84 6.47 -25.78
N ASN A 137 -1.87 6.61 -24.95
CA ASN A 137 -2.74 7.79 -24.90
C ASN A 137 -2.79 8.49 -23.54
N MET A 138 -1.85 8.19 -22.63
CA MET A 138 -1.84 8.74 -21.26
C MET A 138 -1.91 10.28 -21.22
N ASP A 139 -1.28 10.96 -22.18
CA ASP A 139 -1.25 12.43 -22.26
C ASP A 139 -2.58 13.06 -22.68
N LYS A 140 -3.48 12.28 -23.30
CA LYS A 140 -4.71 12.78 -23.92
C LYS A 140 -5.91 12.73 -22.99
N TYR A 141 -5.81 12.04 -21.85
CA TYR A 141 -6.94 11.88 -20.94
C TYR A 141 -7.23 13.17 -20.16
N ASN A 142 -8.50 13.56 -20.14
CA ASN A 142 -9.01 14.53 -19.19
C ASN A 142 -9.27 13.81 -17.85
N LEU A 143 -8.32 13.92 -16.93
CA LEU A 143 -8.29 13.17 -15.68
C LEU A 143 -9.51 13.45 -14.79
N ASP A 144 -9.91 14.71 -14.68
CA ASP A 144 -11.03 15.13 -13.83
C ASP A 144 -12.36 14.60 -14.40
N TYR A 145 -12.51 14.63 -15.72
CA TYR A 145 -13.66 14.03 -16.42
C TYR A 145 -13.69 12.50 -16.24
N GLU A 146 -12.57 11.81 -16.45
CA GLU A 146 -12.51 10.35 -16.32
C GLU A 146 -12.79 9.88 -14.88
N ALA A 147 -12.32 10.63 -13.88
CA ALA A 147 -12.57 10.35 -12.47
C ALA A 147 -14.04 10.66 -12.07
N GLY A 148 -14.61 11.74 -12.60
CA GLY A 148 -16.02 12.10 -12.40
C GLY A 148 -16.97 11.07 -13.01
N GLN A 149 -16.73 10.65 -14.25
CA GLN A 149 -17.56 9.66 -14.95
C GLN A 149 -17.62 8.29 -14.25
N ARG A 150 -16.62 7.99 -13.42
CA ARG A 150 -16.52 6.74 -12.66
C ARG A 150 -16.89 6.89 -11.19
N ASN A 151 -17.35 8.07 -10.76
CA ASN A 151 -17.70 8.38 -9.38
C ASN A 151 -16.54 8.12 -8.38
N ILE A 152 -15.30 8.36 -8.81
CA ILE A 152 -14.09 8.22 -7.99
C ILE A 152 -13.32 9.52 -7.82
N TYR A 153 -13.93 10.65 -8.21
CA TYR A 153 -13.28 11.96 -8.21
C TYR A 153 -12.69 12.34 -6.85
N HIS A 154 -13.44 12.15 -5.76
CA HIS A 154 -12.97 12.42 -4.39
C HIS A 154 -11.77 11.55 -4.00
N ARG A 155 -11.77 10.26 -4.36
CA ARG A 155 -10.65 9.33 -4.11
C ARG A 155 -9.41 9.73 -4.90
N TYR A 156 -9.59 10.08 -6.17
CA TYR A 156 -8.53 10.59 -7.04
C TYR A 156 -7.95 11.91 -6.51
N CYS A 157 -8.78 12.82 -6.00
CA CYS A 157 -8.31 14.05 -5.34
C CYS A 157 -7.45 13.74 -4.12
N ILE A 158 -7.84 12.76 -3.28
CA ILE A 158 -7.03 12.33 -2.14
C ILE A 158 -5.67 11.82 -2.61
N GLU A 159 -5.64 10.91 -3.59
CA GLU A 159 -4.40 10.36 -4.16
C GLU A 159 -3.48 11.46 -4.71
N ARG A 160 -4.04 12.36 -5.53
CA ARG A 160 -3.31 13.48 -6.14
C ARG A 160 -2.76 14.44 -5.08
N VAL A 161 -3.58 14.87 -4.14
CA VAL A 161 -3.14 15.78 -3.07
C VAL A 161 -2.07 15.13 -2.21
N SER A 162 -2.21 13.84 -1.87
CA SER A 162 -1.20 13.10 -1.10
C SER A 162 0.13 13.03 -1.83
N ALA A 163 0.09 12.76 -3.14
CA ALA A 163 1.27 12.75 -3.99
C ALA A 163 1.94 14.12 -4.04
N HIS A 164 1.20 15.23 -4.14
CA HIS A 164 1.76 16.58 -4.19
C HIS A 164 2.25 17.10 -2.81
N CYS A 165 1.57 16.74 -1.73
CA CYS A 165 1.88 17.18 -0.38
C CYS A 165 3.06 16.43 0.27
N ALA A 166 3.40 15.23 -0.20
CA ALA A 166 4.53 14.48 0.34
C ALA A 166 5.86 15.20 0.09
N HIS A 167 6.81 15.10 1.03
CA HIS A 167 8.17 15.57 0.77
C HIS A 167 8.84 14.67 -0.28
N VAL A 168 8.70 13.35 -0.12
CA VAL A 168 9.21 12.35 -1.07
C VAL A 168 8.04 11.51 -1.59
N LEU A 169 7.90 11.45 -2.91
CA LEU A 169 6.97 10.58 -3.62
C LEU A 169 7.72 9.36 -4.14
N THR A 170 7.15 8.18 -3.97
CA THR A 170 7.75 6.92 -4.42
C THR A 170 6.73 6.01 -5.09
N THR A 171 7.21 5.16 -5.99
CA THR A 171 6.40 4.14 -6.68
C THR A 171 7.10 2.80 -6.67
N VAL A 172 6.36 1.71 -6.84
CA VAL A 172 6.95 0.35 -6.78
C VAL A 172 7.58 -0.12 -8.09
N SER A 173 7.38 0.59 -9.19
CA SER A 173 7.91 0.21 -10.50
C SER A 173 8.06 1.43 -11.42
N GLU A 174 8.87 1.28 -12.48
CA GLU A 174 9.04 2.28 -13.53
C GLU A 174 7.74 2.52 -14.30
N ILE A 175 6.95 1.47 -14.57
CA ILE A 175 5.68 1.62 -15.28
C ILE A 175 4.66 2.39 -14.44
N THR A 176 4.60 2.13 -13.13
CA THR A 176 3.78 2.91 -12.20
C THR A 176 4.30 4.35 -12.09
N ALA A 177 5.62 4.57 -12.16
CA ALA A 177 6.18 5.92 -12.17
C ALA A 177 5.71 6.72 -13.40
N LEU A 178 5.65 6.08 -14.56
CA LEU A 178 5.12 6.65 -15.78
C LEU A 178 3.63 7.00 -15.65
N GLU A 179 2.83 6.12 -15.06
CA GLU A 179 1.42 6.42 -14.76
C GLU A 179 1.29 7.62 -13.82
N VAL A 180 2.03 7.65 -12.72
CA VAL A 180 1.97 8.71 -11.71
C VAL A 180 2.37 10.06 -12.30
N LYS A 181 3.39 10.10 -13.15
CA LYS A 181 3.78 11.31 -13.89
C LYS A 181 2.60 11.90 -14.69
N HIS A 182 1.89 11.06 -15.43
CA HIS A 182 0.81 11.53 -16.32
C HIS A 182 -0.54 11.71 -15.61
N LEU A 183 -0.87 10.84 -14.66
CA LEU A 183 -2.16 10.81 -13.98
C LEU A 183 -2.17 11.65 -12.70
N LEU A 184 -1.08 11.74 -11.95
CA LEU A 184 -1.00 12.57 -10.74
C LEU A 184 -0.24 13.89 -10.96
N LYS A 185 0.32 14.10 -12.15
CA LYS A 185 1.05 15.32 -12.56
C LYS A 185 2.23 15.64 -11.63
N ARG A 186 2.89 14.61 -11.10
CA ARG A 186 4.13 14.70 -10.32
C ARG A 186 5.02 13.51 -10.67
N GLU A 187 6.29 13.75 -10.95
CA GLU A 187 7.26 12.67 -11.12
C GLU A 187 7.65 12.09 -9.75
N PRO A 188 7.69 10.75 -9.58
CA PRO A 188 8.21 10.14 -8.36
C PRO A 188 9.69 10.42 -8.17
N ASP A 189 10.11 10.61 -6.93
CA ASP A 189 11.48 10.90 -6.55
C ASP A 189 12.33 9.62 -6.52
N VAL A 190 11.76 8.49 -6.06
CA VAL A 190 12.46 7.20 -5.93
C VAL A 190 11.53 6.02 -6.27
N ILE A 191 12.08 4.99 -6.92
CA ILE A 191 11.38 3.73 -7.15
C ILE A 191 11.76 2.74 -6.03
N THR A 192 10.76 2.21 -5.35
CA THR A 192 10.86 1.27 -4.22
C THR A 192 10.26 -0.09 -4.59
N PRO A 193 10.99 -0.95 -5.33
CA PRO A 193 10.46 -2.23 -5.77
C PRO A 193 10.12 -3.14 -4.60
N ASN A 194 9.01 -3.88 -4.73
CA ASN A 194 8.57 -4.82 -3.70
C ASN A 194 9.58 -5.97 -3.56
N GLY A 195 10.19 -6.08 -2.38
CA GLY A 195 11.08 -7.18 -2.03
C GLY A 195 10.32 -8.43 -1.57
N LEU A 196 10.96 -9.58 -1.68
CA LEU A 196 10.52 -10.83 -1.05
C LEU A 196 11.59 -11.27 -0.04
N SER A 197 11.15 -11.79 1.11
CA SER A 197 12.06 -12.41 2.08
C SER A 197 12.44 -13.81 1.59
N ILE A 198 13.54 -13.87 0.85
CA ILE A 198 14.07 -15.13 0.33
C ILE A 198 14.98 -15.72 1.41
N LYS A 199 14.61 -16.88 1.95
CA LYS A 199 15.53 -17.70 2.74
C LYS A 199 16.61 -18.23 1.80
N ARG A 200 17.74 -17.53 1.74
CA ARG A 200 18.57 -17.48 0.53
C ARG A 200 19.58 -18.61 0.34
N PHE A 201 19.70 -19.60 1.24
CA PHE A 201 20.86 -20.52 1.19
C PHE A 201 20.65 -21.97 1.62
N GLU A 202 19.46 -22.54 1.46
CA GLU A 202 19.27 -23.99 1.63
C GLU A 202 18.75 -24.61 0.33
N VAL A 203 19.70 -25.19 -0.42
CA VAL A 203 19.53 -26.39 -1.25
C VAL A 203 18.79 -26.23 -2.61
N ALA A 204 19.53 -25.82 -3.65
CA ALA A 204 19.07 -25.96 -5.05
C ALA A 204 18.61 -27.39 -5.40
N HIS A 205 19.21 -28.41 -4.79
CA HIS A 205 18.79 -29.81 -4.95
C HIS A 205 17.44 -30.11 -4.28
N GLU A 206 17.13 -29.52 -3.13
CA GLU A 206 15.85 -29.69 -2.45
C GLU A 206 14.72 -29.07 -3.27
N PHE A 207 14.95 -27.91 -3.88
CA PHE A 207 13.99 -27.34 -4.81
C PHE A 207 13.65 -28.30 -5.96
N GLN A 208 14.64 -28.99 -6.51
CA GLN A 208 14.41 -30.00 -7.56
C GLN A 208 13.68 -31.25 -7.04
N ILE A 209 14.00 -31.71 -5.83
CA ILE A 209 13.24 -32.78 -5.17
C ILE A 209 11.78 -32.35 -4.99
N GLN A 210 11.54 -31.16 -4.45
CA GLN A 210 10.20 -30.60 -4.25
C GLN A 210 9.46 -30.49 -5.59
N HIS A 211 10.12 -30.01 -6.64
CA HIS A 211 9.54 -29.98 -7.98
C HIS A 211 9.07 -31.38 -8.42
N SER A 212 9.93 -32.40 -8.30
CA SER A 212 9.57 -33.77 -8.68
C SER A 212 8.42 -34.33 -7.84
N MET A 213 8.44 -34.11 -6.52
CA MET A 213 7.40 -34.58 -5.60
C MET A 213 6.04 -33.92 -5.90
N TYR A 214 6.01 -32.60 -6.11
CA TYR A 214 4.75 -31.91 -6.42
C TYR A 214 4.28 -32.17 -7.85
N LYS A 215 5.20 -32.39 -8.80
CA LYS A 215 4.86 -32.81 -10.16
C LYS A 215 4.13 -34.16 -10.15
N GLU A 216 4.54 -35.12 -9.30
CA GLU A 216 3.83 -36.40 -9.18
C GLU A 216 2.39 -36.22 -8.67
N LYS A 217 2.16 -35.30 -7.72
CA LYS A 217 0.78 -34.98 -7.29
C LYS A 217 -0.08 -34.41 -8.43
N ILE A 218 0.52 -33.58 -9.29
CA ILE A 218 -0.17 -33.09 -10.49
C ILE A 218 -0.41 -34.24 -11.48
N HIS A 219 0.54 -35.17 -11.63
CA HIS A 219 0.35 -36.38 -12.44
C HIS A 219 -0.86 -37.20 -11.97
N GLU A 220 -1.00 -37.44 -10.67
CA GLU A 220 -2.16 -38.14 -10.10
C GLU A 220 -3.48 -37.43 -10.43
N PHE A 221 -3.53 -36.11 -10.26
CA PHE A 221 -4.69 -35.30 -10.63
C PHE A 221 -5.02 -35.42 -12.14
N VAL A 222 -4.01 -35.29 -13.01
CA VAL A 222 -4.20 -35.35 -14.47
C VAL A 222 -4.65 -36.74 -14.92
N LYS A 223 -4.10 -37.82 -14.34
CA LYS A 223 -4.55 -39.20 -14.62
C LYS A 223 -6.04 -39.38 -14.28
N GLY A 224 -6.49 -38.80 -13.15
CA GLY A 224 -7.90 -38.81 -12.77
C GLY A 224 -8.78 -37.94 -13.68
N HIS A 225 -8.33 -36.72 -14.00
CA HIS A 225 -9.08 -35.78 -14.83
C HIS A 225 -9.27 -36.27 -16.27
N PHE A 226 -8.26 -36.92 -16.84
CA PHE A 226 -8.28 -37.49 -18.20
C PHE A 226 -8.62 -38.99 -18.21
N TYR A 227 -9.31 -39.51 -17.18
CA TYR A 227 -9.70 -40.92 -17.14
C TYR A 227 -10.51 -41.31 -18.39
N GLY A 228 -10.12 -42.41 -19.04
CA GLY A 228 -10.71 -42.87 -20.31
C GLY A 228 -10.15 -42.19 -21.57
N HIS A 229 -9.44 -41.07 -21.45
CA HIS A 229 -8.83 -40.32 -22.56
C HIS A 229 -7.33 -40.04 -22.31
N TYR A 230 -6.66 -40.92 -21.58
CA TYR A 230 -5.25 -40.80 -21.27
C TYR A 230 -4.41 -41.44 -22.38
N ASP A 231 -4.13 -40.67 -23.44
CA ASP A 231 -3.43 -41.10 -24.65
C ASP A 231 -2.04 -40.46 -24.84
N PHE A 232 -1.54 -39.75 -23.82
CA PHE A 232 -0.26 -39.04 -23.86
C PHE A 232 0.72 -39.47 -22.75
N ASN A 233 2.01 -39.23 -22.98
CA ASN A 233 3.08 -39.58 -22.04
C ASN A 233 3.41 -38.43 -21.08
N LEU A 234 3.08 -38.59 -19.79
CA LEU A 234 3.36 -37.59 -18.74
C LEU A 234 4.82 -37.20 -18.58
N ASN A 235 5.77 -38.09 -18.90
CA ASN A 235 7.20 -37.75 -18.86
C ASN A 235 7.58 -36.70 -19.92
N LYS A 236 6.78 -36.57 -20.99
CA LYS A 236 6.93 -35.58 -22.05
C LYS A 236 5.90 -34.44 -21.96
N THR A 237 5.07 -34.42 -20.92
CA THR A 237 4.08 -33.37 -20.69
C THR A 237 4.67 -32.24 -19.84
N LEU A 238 4.41 -31.00 -20.26
CA LEU A 238 4.74 -29.79 -19.52
C LEU A 238 3.47 -29.17 -18.93
N TYR A 239 3.60 -28.58 -17.74
CA TYR A 239 2.49 -27.92 -17.05
C TYR A 239 2.66 -26.40 -17.10
N PHE A 240 1.74 -25.74 -17.80
CA PHE A 240 1.65 -24.28 -17.83
C PHE A 240 0.47 -23.83 -16.99
N PHE A 241 0.66 -22.77 -16.21
CA PHE A 241 -0.40 -22.19 -15.40
C PHE A 241 -0.22 -20.68 -15.29
N SER A 242 -1.34 -19.98 -15.14
CA SER A 242 -1.40 -18.57 -14.76
C SER A 242 -2.29 -18.47 -13.51
N ALA A 243 -1.90 -17.63 -12.55
CA ALA A 243 -2.59 -17.50 -11.27
C ALA A 243 -2.64 -16.04 -10.83
N GLY A 244 -3.75 -15.65 -10.20
CA GLY A 244 -3.92 -14.29 -9.68
C GLY A 244 -5.39 -13.99 -9.35
N ARG A 245 -5.66 -12.71 -9.05
CA ARG A 245 -7.03 -12.20 -8.97
C ARG A 245 -7.76 -12.44 -10.30
N ASN A 246 -9.08 -12.63 -10.23
CA ASN A 246 -9.91 -12.86 -11.41
C ASN A 246 -10.12 -11.56 -12.20
N GLU A 247 -9.11 -11.15 -12.96
CA GLU A 247 -9.12 -9.97 -13.82
C GLU A 247 -8.67 -10.37 -15.22
N PHE A 248 -9.62 -10.75 -16.08
CA PHE A 248 -9.37 -11.41 -17.37
C PHE A 248 -8.34 -10.68 -18.24
N SER A 249 -8.58 -9.42 -18.58
CA SER A 249 -7.66 -8.65 -19.44
C SER A 249 -6.45 -8.09 -18.68
N ASN A 250 -6.60 -7.59 -17.45
CA ASN A 250 -5.47 -7.04 -16.69
C ASN A 250 -4.41 -8.09 -16.35
N LYS A 251 -4.81 -9.37 -16.20
CA LYS A 251 -3.89 -10.49 -15.99
C LYS A 251 -3.47 -11.19 -17.28
N GLY A 252 -3.93 -10.70 -18.44
CA GLY A 252 -3.58 -11.25 -19.74
C GLY A 252 -4.10 -12.68 -19.96
N VAL A 253 -5.23 -13.04 -19.33
CA VAL A 253 -5.84 -14.37 -19.49
C VAL A 253 -6.37 -14.55 -20.91
N ASP A 254 -6.87 -13.48 -21.52
CA ASP A 254 -7.21 -13.39 -22.95
C ASP A 254 -6.02 -13.77 -23.84
N ILE A 255 -4.88 -13.12 -23.64
CA ILE A 255 -3.65 -13.37 -24.40
C ILE A 255 -3.13 -14.79 -24.12
N PHE A 256 -3.20 -15.24 -22.87
CA PHE A 256 -2.74 -16.58 -22.48
C PHE A 256 -3.49 -17.68 -23.21
N ILE A 257 -4.84 -17.63 -23.23
CA ILE A 257 -5.67 -18.63 -23.90
C ILE A 257 -5.47 -18.59 -25.42
N GLU A 258 -5.46 -17.40 -26.03
CA GLU A 258 -5.23 -17.24 -27.48
C GLU A 258 -3.85 -17.76 -27.89
N SER A 259 -2.83 -17.50 -27.06
CA SER A 259 -1.47 -18.00 -27.30
C SER A 259 -1.38 -19.52 -27.20
N LEU A 260 -2.10 -20.13 -26.25
CA LEU A 260 -2.18 -21.60 -26.13
C LEU A 260 -2.91 -22.23 -27.31
N ALA A 261 -3.97 -21.60 -27.82
CA ALA A 261 -4.67 -22.07 -29.01
C ALA A 261 -3.75 -22.07 -30.25
N ARG A 262 -2.96 -21.00 -30.44
CA ARG A 262 -1.96 -20.93 -31.52
C ARG A 262 -0.83 -21.94 -31.34
N LEU A 263 -0.34 -22.10 -30.11
CA LEU A 263 0.67 -23.10 -29.79
C LEU A 263 0.16 -24.52 -30.13
N ASN A 264 -1.09 -24.82 -29.78
CA ASN A 264 -1.71 -26.09 -30.11
C ASN A 264 -1.72 -26.34 -31.63
N TYR A 265 -2.02 -25.32 -32.44
CA TYR A 265 -1.95 -25.42 -33.90
C TYR A 265 -0.51 -25.65 -34.42
N MET A 266 0.49 -25.00 -33.82
CA MET A 266 1.91 -25.15 -34.22
C MET A 266 2.51 -26.51 -33.84
N MET A 267 1.91 -27.21 -32.89
CA MET A 267 2.37 -28.53 -32.41
C MET A 267 1.68 -29.71 -33.12
N GLN A 268 0.70 -29.44 -33.99
CA GLN A 268 0.06 -30.41 -34.89
C GLN A 268 0.92 -30.63 -36.14
#